data_AF-A0A7Y3TJD6-F1
#
_entry.id   AF-A0A7Y3TJD6-F1
#
_cell.length_a   1.000
_cell.length_b   1.000
_cell.length_c   1.000
_cell.angle_alpha   90.00
_cell.angle_beta   90.00
_cell.angle_gamma   90.00
#
_symmetry.space_group_name_H-M   'P 1'
#
loop_
_entity.id
_entity.type
_entity.pdbx_description
1 polymer ?
#
loop_
_entity_poly.entity_id
_entity_poly.type
_entity_poly.pdbx_seq_one_letter_code
_entity_poly.pdbx_strand_id
1 'polypeptide(L)'
;MVKSLIIVILFLMISCTSLVHNKSDFIKAKLISNQSIPIKINGFYYCEFSELNNNVDSKAIMTLLLYKDGYVIYDGVYFGNAKNYCTTTNNNENSFDNAISKYKSRLKILDSTKFSSCKIKNNDIDGKGLFTIENDSIKIQYYKAEMKNEKKDSFNDYFLYEFTGYIINNETFRLTKLKNYRKNTIKKIDLVYKFELDENVPNIENKFLNDWR
;
A
#
# COMPACT_ATOMS: atom_id res chain seq x y z
N MET A 1 -24.06 43.74 28.71
CA MET A 1 -22.84 43.48 27.90
C MET A 1 -22.54 41.98 27.93
N VAL A 2 -23.17 41.18 27.07
CA VAL A 2 -22.85 39.74 26.93
C VAL A 2 -23.08 39.36 25.46
N LYS A 3 -22.15 39.73 24.56
CA LYS A 3 -22.26 39.39 23.13
C LYS A 3 -20.92 39.01 22.47
N SER A 4 -19.89 38.69 23.25
CA SER A 4 -18.55 38.43 22.68
C SER A 4 -17.92 37.09 23.10
N LEU A 5 -18.68 36.16 23.69
CA LEU A 5 -18.12 34.91 24.24
C LEU A 5 -18.59 33.62 23.54
N ILE A 6 -19.07 33.69 22.29
CA ILE A 6 -19.51 32.48 21.55
C ILE A 6 -18.60 32.17 20.34
N ILE A 7 -17.72 33.08 19.92
CA ILE A 7 -16.93 32.90 18.68
C ILE A 7 -15.64 32.08 18.88
N VAL A 8 -15.14 31.92 20.11
CA VAL A 8 -13.85 31.25 20.35
C VAL A 8 -13.97 29.75 20.61
N ILE A 9 -15.16 29.24 20.97
CA ILE A 9 -15.36 27.80 21.25
C ILE A 9 -15.55 26.99 19.96
N LEU A 10 -15.93 27.61 18.83
CA LEU A 10 -16.05 26.90 17.54
C LEU A 10 -14.70 26.57 16.89
N PHE A 11 -13.61 27.26 17.26
CA PHE A 11 -12.27 27.01 16.73
C PHE A 11 -11.49 25.94 17.49
N LEU A 12 -12.04 25.36 18.57
CA LEU A 12 -11.39 24.25 19.30
C LEU A 12 -11.92 22.87 18.91
N MET A 13 -12.88 22.81 17.98
CA MET A 13 -13.13 21.63 17.15
C MET A 13 -12.05 21.53 16.05
N ILE A 14 -10.77 21.69 16.40
CA ILE A 14 -9.63 21.28 15.54
C ILE A 14 -9.61 19.76 15.58
N SER A 15 -10.60 19.23 14.91
CA SER A 15 -10.66 18.01 14.15
C SER A 15 -9.61 16.97 14.50
N CYS A 16 -10.09 15.81 14.97
CA CYS A 16 -9.45 14.51 14.86
C CYS A 16 -9.28 14.10 13.38
N THR A 17 -8.68 14.96 12.56
CA THR A 17 -8.43 14.73 11.14
C THR A 17 -6.99 14.30 10.97
N SER A 18 -6.81 13.08 10.47
CA SER A 18 -5.52 12.60 9.96
C SER A 18 -4.99 13.55 8.89
N LEU A 19 -3.73 13.95 9.02
CA LEU A 19 -3.04 14.78 8.05
C LEU A 19 -2.31 13.91 7.02
N VAL A 20 -2.23 14.40 5.79
CA VAL A 20 -1.44 13.79 4.73
C VAL A 20 -0.16 14.62 4.55
N HIS A 21 0.98 14.02 4.87
CA HIS A 21 2.27 14.69 4.81
C HIS A 21 2.93 14.55 3.44
N ASN A 22 3.88 15.42 3.10
CA ASN A 22 4.69 15.32 1.87
C ASN A 22 3.89 15.24 0.54
N LYS A 23 2.69 15.82 0.48
CA LYS A 23 1.88 15.86 -0.76
C LYS A 23 2.64 16.48 -1.94
N SER A 24 3.47 17.49 -1.69
CA SER A 24 4.26 18.18 -2.72
C SER A 24 5.31 17.29 -3.39
N ASP A 25 5.76 16.25 -2.69
CA ASP A 25 6.74 15.28 -3.17
C ASP A 25 6.11 14.10 -3.92
N PHE A 26 4.78 14.01 -3.89
CA PHE A 26 4.04 12.93 -4.50
C PHE A 26 4.09 13.02 -6.04
N ILE A 27 4.10 11.87 -6.70
CA ILE A 27 4.05 11.76 -8.16
C ILE A 27 2.85 12.56 -8.66
N LYS A 28 3.09 13.42 -9.65
CA LYS A 28 2.05 14.22 -10.27
C LYS A 28 1.27 13.34 -11.24
N ALA A 29 -0.06 13.31 -11.12
CA ALA A 29 -0.97 12.54 -11.99
C ALA A 29 -0.74 12.76 -13.50
N LYS A 30 -0.28 13.95 -13.92
CA LYS A 30 0.07 14.21 -15.32
C LYS A 30 1.22 13.35 -15.87
N LEU A 31 2.05 12.76 -15.00
CA LEU A 31 3.19 11.93 -15.39
C LEU A 31 2.79 10.48 -15.69
N ILE A 32 1.63 10.04 -15.20
CA ILE A 32 1.19 8.64 -15.33
C ILE A 32 0.18 8.44 -16.46
N SER A 33 -0.48 9.51 -16.94
CA SER A 33 -1.58 9.40 -17.91
C SER A 33 -1.19 8.77 -19.25
N ASN A 34 0.09 8.89 -19.65
CA ASN A 34 0.60 8.40 -20.93
C ASN A 34 1.83 7.49 -20.77
N GLN A 35 2.10 7.00 -19.57
CA GLN A 35 3.28 6.14 -19.37
C GLN A 35 3.10 4.80 -20.09
N SER A 36 4.19 4.28 -20.65
CA SER A 36 4.22 2.90 -21.13
C SER A 36 4.40 1.97 -19.93
N ILE A 37 3.60 0.91 -19.85
CA ILE A 37 3.66 -0.09 -18.78
C ILE A 37 4.12 -1.41 -19.41
N PRO A 38 5.43 -1.70 -19.42
CA PRO A 38 5.98 -2.93 -20.01
C PRO A 38 5.80 -4.17 -19.10
N ILE A 39 5.10 -4.03 -17.98
CA ILE A 39 4.84 -5.08 -16.99
C ILE A 39 3.38 -5.52 -17.00
N LYS A 40 3.10 -6.75 -16.57
CA LYS A 40 1.74 -7.28 -16.45
C LYS A 40 0.96 -6.55 -15.35
N ILE A 41 -0.36 -6.44 -15.51
CA ILE A 41 -1.26 -5.71 -14.60
C ILE A 41 -2.55 -6.48 -14.27
N ASN A 42 -2.73 -7.68 -14.82
CA ASN A 42 -3.91 -8.52 -14.64
C ASN A 42 -3.74 -9.54 -13.49
N GLY A 43 -3.17 -9.07 -12.38
CA GLY A 43 -2.79 -9.91 -11.25
C GLY A 43 -2.15 -9.07 -10.15
N PHE A 44 -1.33 -9.70 -9.32
CA PHE A 44 -0.60 -9.01 -8.27
C PHE A 44 0.90 -9.33 -8.34
N TYR A 45 1.70 -8.45 -7.77
CA TYR A 45 3.11 -8.68 -7.55
C TYR A 45 3.35 -9.07 -6.11
N TYR A 46 4.24 -10.03 -5.89
CA TYR A 46 4.62 -10.44 -4.55
C TYR A 46 6.14 -10.57 -4.40
N CYS A 47 6.64 -10.23 -3.21
CA CYS A 47 8.02 -10.48 -2.81
C CYS A 47 8.01 -11.46 -1.64
N GLU A 48 8.76 -12.54 -1.76
CA GLU A 48 8.94 -13.53 -0.69
C GLU A 48 9.94 -13.01 0.33
N PHE A 49 9.65 -13.24 1.61
CA PHE A 49 10.63 -13.05 2.67
C PHE A 49 10.34 -13.97 3.85
N SER A 50 11.40 -14.34 4.56
CA SER A 50 11.32 -15.07 5.81
C SER A 50 11.53 -14.10 6.96
N GLU A 51 10.60 -14.06 7.90
CA GLU A 51 10.74 -13.29 9.13
C GLU A 51 11.02 -14.23 10.31
N LEU A 52 12.12 -13.98 11.02
CA LEU A 52 12.42 -14.62 12.30
C LEU A 52 11.77 -13.81 13.40
N ASN A 53 10.55 -14.18 13.78
CA ASN A 53 9.89 -13.57 14.93
C ASN A 53 9.83 -14.60 16.07
N ASN A 54 10.41 -14.27 17.23
CA ASN A 54 10.41 -15.11 18.44
C ASN A 54 10.77 -16.60 18.20
N ASN A 55 11.86 -16.89 17.46
CA ASN A 55 12.33 -18.24 17.11
C ASN A 55 11.40 -19.06 16.19
N VAL A 56 10.41 -18.44 15.55
CA VAL A 56 9.58 -19.07 14.52
C VAL A 56 9.96 -18.48 13.17
N ASP A 57 10.60 -19.29 12.32
CA ASP A 57 10.77 -18.95 10.90
C ASP A 57 9.38 -18.87 10.28
N SER A 58 8.97 -17.69 9.83
CA SER A 58 7.67 -17.46 9.22
C SER A 58 7.87 -17.03 7.77
N LYS A 59 7.39 -17.86 6.84
CA LYS A 59 7.38 -17.55 5.42
C LYS A 59 6.23 -16.61 5.11
N ALA A 60 6.54 -15.48 4.51
CA ALA A 60 5.58 -14.45 4.19
C ALA A 60 5.78 -13.91 2.78
N ILE A 61 4.74 -13.26 2.27
CA ILE A 61 4.80 -12.47 1.05
C ILE A 61 4.37 -11.04 1.32
N MET A 62 5.03 -10.09 0.66
CA MET A 62 4.64 -8.69 0.59
C MET A 62 3.98 -8.44 -0.76
N THR A 63 2.84 -7.75 -0.79
CA THR A 63 1.98 -7.69 -1.96
C THR A 63 1.79 -6.28 -2.52
N LEU A 64 1.73 -6.19 -3.85
CA LEU A 64 1.49 -4.98 -4.62
C LEU A 64 0.45 -5.27 -5.71
N LEU A 65 -0.54 -4.39 -5.86
CA LEU A 65 -1.41 -4.32 -7.03
C LEU A 65 -1.00 -3.11 -7.86
N LEU A 66 -0.76 -3.30 -9.16
CA LEU A 66 -0.37 -2.25 -10.09
C LEU A 66 -1.42 -2.15 -11.20
N TYR A 67 -1.89 -0.94 -11.46
CA TYR A 67 -2.97 -0.70 -12.42
C TYR A 67 -2.49 0.08 -13.65
N LYS A 68 -3.26 -0.03 -14.74
CA LYS A 68 -2.93 0.58 -16.03
C LYS A 68 -2.79 2.10 -15.99
N ASP A 69 -3.51 2.75 -15.09
CA ASP A 69 -3.51 4.21 -14.94
C ASP A 69 -2.42 4.71 -13.97
N GLY A 70 -1.45 3.86 -13.62
CA GLY A 70 -0.35 4.19 -12.70
C GLY A 70 -0.74 4.10 -11.22
N TYR A 71 -1.94 3.65 -10.87
CA TYR A 71 -2.32 3.44 -9.48
C TYR A 71 -1.60 2.24 -8.86
N VAL A 72 -1.27 2.34 -7.57
CA VAL A 72 -0.69 1.23 -6.80
C VAL A 72 -1.39 1.05 -5.47
N ILE A 73 -1.53 -0.20 -5.06
CA ILE A 73 -1.97 -0.61 -3.73
C ILE A 73 -0.91 -1.54 -3.15
N TYR A 74 -0.21 -1.06 -2.13
CA TYR A 74 0.61 -1.83 -1.22
C TYR A 74 -0.30 -2.45 -0.15
N ASP A 75 -0.60 -3.73 -0.33
CA ASP A 75 -1.64 -4.42 0.43
C ASP A 75 -1.07 -5.22 1.62
N GLY A 76 0.17 -4.90 1.99
CA GLY A 76 0.83 -5.42 3.17
C GLY A 76 1.37 -6.84 3.01
N VAL A 77 1.44 -7.53 4.15
CA VAL A 77 2.15 -8.79 4.34
C VAL A 77 1.17 -9.92 4.67
N TYR A 78 1.34 -11.07 4.02
CA TYR A 78 0.61 -12.29 4.30
C TYR A 78 1.56 -13.38 4.77
N PHE A 79 1.33 -13.90 5.96
CA PHE A 79 2.10 -15.00 6.53
C PHE A 79 1.46 -16.35 6.19
N GLY A 80 2.28 -17.31 5.79
CA GLY A 80 1.84 -18.68 5.48
C GLY A 80 1.28 -19.38 6.71
N ASN A 81 1.90 -19.24 7.88
CA ASN A 81 1.48 -19.93 9.11
C ASN A 81 0.39 -19.21 9.92
N ALA A 82 0.04 -17.95 9.60
CA ALA A 82 -0.90 -17.16 10.40
C ALA A 82 -2.37 -17.42 10.02
N LYS A 83 -3.26 -17.46 11.01
CA LYS A 83 -4.71 -17.38 10.78
C LYS A 83 -5.07 -15.94 10.40
N ASN A 84 -5.62 -15.73 9.21
CA ASN A 84 -6.03 -14.42 8.73
C ASN A 84 -7.56 -14.32 8.74
N TYR A 85 -8.13 -13.26 9.30
CA TYR A 85 -9.58 -13.05 9.27
C TYR A 85 -10.09 -12.78 7.84
N CYS A 86 -9.27 -12.11 7.03
CA CYS A 86 -9.59 -11.70 5.67
C CYS A 86 -9.23 -12.75 4.61
N THR A 87 -9.48 -14.03 4.88
CA THR A 87 -9.29 -15.12 3.90
C THR A 87 -10.24 -16.27 4.24
N THR A 88 -10.56 -17.10 3.25
CA THR A 88 -11.26 -18.39 3.45
C THR A 88 -10.28 -19.56 3.60
N THR A 89 -8.99 -19.35 3.31
CA THR A 89 -7.94 -20.35 3.44
C THR A 89 -7.40 -20.39 4.87
N ASN A 90 -7.74 -21.45 5.62
CA ASN A 90 -7.48 -21.58 7.06
C ASN A 90 -6.44 -22.65 7.45
N ASN A 91 -5.55 -23.04 6.54
CA ASN A 91 -4.40 -23.89 6.87
C ASN A 91 -3.30 -23.05 7.58
N ASN A 92 -2.45 -23.72 8.36
CA ASN A 92 -1.34 -23.08 9.08
C ASN A 92 0.02 -23.55 8.54
N GLU A 93 0.06 -24.03 7.29
CA GLU A 93 1.30 -24.46 6.66
C GLU A 93 2.23 -23.27 6.46
N ASN A 94 3.48 -23.42 6.90
CA ASN A 94 4.50 -22.39 6.78
C ASN A 94 5.20 -22.47 5.41
N SER A 95 4.50 -22.06 4.35
CA SER A 95 5.00 -22.03 2.97
C SER A 95 4.62 -20.72 2.25
N PHE A 96 5.42 -20.35 1.25
CA PHE A 96 5.11 -19.20 0.38
C PHE A 96 3.85 -19.47 -0.44
N ASP A 97 3.70 -20.68 -0.99
CA ASP A 97 2.49 -21.12 -1.69
C ASP A 97 1.24 -20.92 -0.85
N ASN A 98 1.34 -21.19 0.46
CA ASN A 98 0.23 -20.95 1.34
C ASN A 98 -0.07 -19.46 1.57
N ALA A 99 0.97 -18.63 1.74
CA ALA A 99 0.81 -17.19 1.84
C ALA A 99 0.16 -16.60 0.57
N ILE A 100 0.57 -17.07 -0.61
CA ILE A 100 -0.01 -16.73 -1.92
C ILE A 100 -1.47 -17.16 -1.98
N SER A 101 -1.78 -18.42 -1.64
CA SER A 101 -3.15 -18.96 -1.60
C SER A 101 -4.08 -18.15 -0.70
N LYS A 102 -3.60 -17.73 0.48
CA LYS A 102 -4.35 -16.87 1.39
C LYS A 102 -4.65 -15.51 0.79
N TYR A 103 -3.68 -14.89 0.12
CA TYR A 103 -3.88 -13.60 -0.55
C TYR A 103 -4.87 -13.72 -1.72
N LYS A 104 -4.73 -14.74 -2.58
CA LYS A 104 -5.70 -15.02 -3.65
C LYS A 104 -7.11 -15.22 -3.12
N SER A 105 -7.25 -15.99 -2.04
CA SER A 105 -8.52 -16.18 -1.35
C SER A 105 -9.08 -14.87 -0.80
N ARG A 106 -8.23 -13.96 -0.29
CA ARG A 106 -8.66 -12.62 0.11
C ARG A 106 -9.24 -11.83 -1.06
N LEU A 107 -8.54 -11.79 -2.20
CA LEU A 107 -8.99 -11.04 -3.38
C LEU A 107 -10.41 -11.47 -3.80
N LYS A 108 -10.68 -12.78 -3.80
CA LYS A 108 -12.01 -13.36 -4.10
C LYS A 108 -13.14 -12.91 -3.16
N ILE A 109 -12.82 -12.53 -1.93
CA ILE A 109 -13.84 -12.15 -0.93
C ILE A 109 -13.94 -10.65 -0.70
N LEU A 110 -13.17 -9.83 -1.42
CA LEU A 110 -13.21 -8.37 -1.24
C LEU A 110 -14.62 -7.80 -1.49
N ASP A 111 -15.37 -8.34 -2.44
CA ASP A 111 -16.75 -7.88 -2.70
C ASP A 111 -17.80 -8.49 -1.75
N SER A 112 -17.41 -9.45 -0.92
CA SER A 112 -18.32 -10.12 0.00
C SER A 112 -18.85 -9.18 1.09
N THR A 113 -20.16 -9.22 1.32
CA THR A 113 -20.80 -8.49 2.45
C THR A 113 -20.35 -9.02 3.80
N LYS A 114 -20.07 -10.33 3.91
CA LYS A 114 -19.59 -11.00 5.13
C LYS A 114 -18.23 -10.47 5.60
N PHE A 115 -17.37 -10.08 4.65
CA PHE A 115 -16.01 -9.62 4.92
C PHE A 115 -15.85 -8.11 4.66
N SER A 116 -16.90 -7.33 4.97
CA SER A 116 -16.93 -5.89 4.71
C SER A 116 -15.78 -5.10 5.35
N SER A 117 -15.23 -5.56 6.48
CA SER A 117 -14.08 -4.95 7.14
C SER A 117 -12.75 -5.19 6.41
N CYS A 118 -12.69 -6.18 5.52
CA CYS A 118 -11.51 -6.54 4.73
C CYS A 118 -11.42 -5.78 3.40
N LYS A 119 -12.43 -4.97 3.07
CA LYS A 119 -12.51 -4.21 1.83
C LYS A 119 -11.37 -3.21 1.70
N ILE A 120 -10.83 -3.10 0.48
CA ILE A 120 -9.98 -1.99 0.11
C ILE A 120 -10.90 -0.78 -0.15
N LYS A 121 -11.07 0.06 0.87
CA LYS A 121 -12.04 1.17 0.84
C LYS A 121 -11.55 2.30 -0.07
N ASN A 122 -12.36 2.78 -1.01
CA ASN A 122 -11.96 3.85 -1.95
C ASN A 122 -11.45 5.13 -1.26
N ASN A 123 -12.11 5.54 -0.18
CA ASN A 123 -11.79 6.76 0.56
C ASN A 123 -10.51 6.70 1.41
N ASP A 124 -10.00 5.51 1.76
CA ASP A 124 -8.75 5.37 2.50
C ASP A 124 -7.53 5.60 1.59
N ILE A 125 -6.47 6.24 2.09
CA ILE A 125 -5.17 6.41 1.39
C ILE A 125 -4.08 5.46 1.91
N ASP A 126 -4.30 4.74 3.02
CA ASP A 126 -3.31 3.80 3.52
C ASP A 126 -2.98 2.74 2.46
N GLY A 127 -1.69 2.44 2.31
CA GLY A 127 -1.16 1.53 1.30
C GLY A 127 -1.30 2.03 -0.14
N LYS A 128 -1.89 3.19 -0.41
CA LYS A 128 -2.21 3.61 -1.79
C LYS A 128 -1.31 4.71 -2.30
N GLY A 129 -1.05 4.70 -3.60
CA GLY A 129 -0.36 5.80 -4.25
C GLY A 129 -0.27 5.63 -5.75
N LEU A 130 0.86 6.05 -6.32
CA LEU A 130 1.12 6.05 -7.75
C LEU A 130 2.47 5.40 -8.07
N PHE A 131 2.61 4.83 -9.26
CA PHE A 131 3.89 4.40 -9.80
C PHE A 131 4.15 5.01 -11.19
N THR A 132 5.43 5.18 -11.50
CA THR A 132 5.93 5.65 -12.79
C THR A 132 7.02 4.72 -13.30
N ILE A 133 7.08 4.52 -14.61
CA ILE A 133 8.14 3.80 -15.30
C ILE A 133 8.82 4.71 -16.32
N GLU A 134 10.14 4.82 -16.25
CA GLU A 134 10.97 5.60 -17.17
C GLU A 134 12.30 4.87 -17.42
N ASN A 135 12.62 4.53 -18.68
CA ASN A 135 13.86 3.86 -19.08
C ASN A 135 14.20 2.64 -18.20
N ASP A 136 13.26 1.70 -18.11
CA ASP A 136 13.29 0.51 -17.24
C ASP A 136 13.38 0.77 -15.73
N SER A 137 13.46 2.03 -15.29
CA SER A 137 13.36 2.37 -13.87
C SER A 137 11.90 2.39 -13.45
N ILE A 138 11.60 1.73 -12.33
CA ILE A 138 10.30 1.80 -11.67
C ILE A 138 10.42 2.61 -10.37
N LYS A 139 9.48 3.53 -10.19
CA LYS A 139 9.29 4.28 -8.95
C LYS A 139 7.87 4.03 -8.47
N ILE A 140 7.72 3.62 -7.21
CA ILE A 140 6.43 3.34 -6.57
C ILE A 140 6.32 4.21 -5.34
N GLN A 141 5.31 5.05 -5.27
CA GLN A 141 5.01 5.86 -4.10
C GLN A 141 3.68 5.43 -3.48
N TYR A 142 3.62 5.40 -2.15
CA TYR A 142 2.40 5.10 -1.41
C TYR A 142 2.38 5.82 -0.07
N TYR A 143 1.17 6.06 0.45
CA TYR A 143 0.96 6.58 1.78
C TYR A 143 0.84 5.44 2.79
N LYS A 144 1.47 5.62 3.95
CA LYS A 144 1.34 4.70 5.07
C LYS A 144 0.76 5.42 6.28
N ALA A 145 -0.28 4.84 6.88
CA ALA A 145 -0.81 5.29 8.15
C ALA A 145 0.19 4.98 9.26
N GLU A 146 0.60 6.00 10.00
CA GLU A 146 1.49 5.88 11.15
C GLU A 146 1.05 6.83 12.26
N MET A 147 1.36 6.47 13.50
CA MET A 147 1.13 7.35 14.64
C MET A 147 1.75 8.72 14.40
N LYS A 148 0.93 9.77 14.58
CA LYS A 148 1.36 11.17 14.43
C LYS A 148 2.57 11.48 15.31
N ASN A 149 2.56 10.98 16.55
CA ASN A 149 3.70 11.02 17.45
C ASN A 149 4.25 9.60 17.67
N GLU A 150 5.49 9.34 17.24
CA GLU A 150 6.11 8.01 17.39
C GLU A 150 6.32 7.58 18.85
N LYS A 151 6.26 8.52 19.80
CA LYS A 151 6.62 8.29 21.21
C LYS A 151 5.43 8.29 22.18
N LYS A 152 4.23 8.57 21.69
CA LYS A 152 3.01 8.68 22.54
C LYS A 152 1.80 8.20 21.76
N ASP A 153 0.84 7.63 22.47
CA ASP A 153 -0.44 7.25 21.88
C ASP A 153 -1.09 8.47 21.20
N SER A 154 -1.41 8.32 19.92
CA SER A 154 -1.88 9.40 19.07
C SER A 154 -2.59 8.83 17.84
N PHE A 155 -3.51 9.62 17.27
CA PHE A 155 -4.14 9.29 15.99
C PHE A 155 -3.09 9.09 14.89
N ASN A 156 -3.46 8.31 13.88
CA ASN A 156 -2.62 8.12 12.71
C ASN A 156 -2.69 9.33 11.78
N ASP A 157 -1.54 9.72 11.26
CA ASP A 157 -1.37 10.55 10.08
C ASP A 157 -0.85 9.67 8.93
N TYR A 158 -0.81 10.19 7.72
CA TYR A 158 -0.34 9.49 6.54
C TYR A 158 0.97 10.07 6.03
N PHE A 159 1.98 9.22 5.89
CA PHE A 159 3.32 9.61 5.46
C PHE A 159 3.71 8.95 4.15
N LEU A 160 4.42 9.70 3.31
CA LEU A 160 4.84 9.23 1.99
C LEU A 160 6.06 8.31 2.08
N TYR A 161 5.98 7.21 1.35
CA TYR A 161 7.08 6.29 1.08
C TYR A 161 7.31 6.16 -0.42
N GLU A 162 8.56 5.99 -0.82
CA GLU A 162 8.95 5.77 -2.21
C GLU A 162 9.91 4.58 -2.32
N PHE A 163 9.53 3.59 -3.10
CA PHE A 163 10.45 2.59 -3.62
C PHE A 163 11.00 3.02 -4.97
N THR A 164 12.28 2.77 -5.20
CA THR A 164 12.89 2.89 -6.53
C THR A 164 13.61 1.60 -6.90
N GLY A 165 13.54 1.24 -8.17
CA GLY A 165 14.05 -0.02 -8.68
C GLY A 165 14.19 -0.02 -10.19
N TYR A 166 14.29 -1.22 -10.73
CA TYR A 166 14.36 -1.47 -12.17
C TYR A 166 13.56 -2.72 -12.55
N ILE A 167 13.05 -2.71 -13.78
CA ILE A 167 12.31 -3.79 -14.39
C ILE A 167 13.32 -4.82 -14.92
N ILE A 168 13.09 -6.09 -14.60
CA ILE A 168 13.92 -7.20 -15.10
C ILE A 168 13.30 -7.77 -16.37
N ASN A 169 11.98 -7.96 -16.35
CA ASN A 169 11.16 -8.39 -17.48
C ASN A 169 9.69 -8.00 -17.21
N ASN A 170 8.76 -8.42 -18.08
CA ASN A 170 7.35 -8.07 -17.95
C ASN A 170 6.64 -8.69 -16.72
N GLU A 171 7.25 -9.65 -16.04
CA GLU A 171 6.71 -10.35 -14.87
C GLU A 171 7.51 -10.09 -13.58
N THR A 172 8.65 -9.40 -13.67
CA THR A 172 9.57 -9.27 -12.55
C THR A 172 10.21 -7.89 -12.52
N PHE A 173 10.27 -7.28 -11.33
CA PHE A 173 11.08 -6.09 -11.08
C PHE A 173 11.78 -6.19 -9.72
N ARG A 174 12.84 -5.41 -9.54
CA ARG A 174 13.63 -5.36 -8.31
C ARG A 174 13.65 -3.96 -7.72
N LEU A 175 13.22 -3.83 -6.47
CA LEU A 175 13.31 -2.58 -5.71
C LEU A 175 14.61 -2.58 -4.91
N THR A 176 15.38 -1.50 -5.03
CA THR A 176 16.73 -1.40 -4.46
C THR A 176 16.89 -0.29 -3.42
N LYS A 177 15.93 0.65 -3.39
CA LYS A 177 15.92 1.73 -2.39
C LYS A 177 14.50 1.96 -1.87
N LEU A 178 14.42 2.32 -0.60
CA LEU A 178 13.21 2.81 0.07
C LEU A 178 13.52 4.17 0.70
N LYS A 179 12.82 5.22 0.25
CA LYS A 179 12.84 6.54 0.86
C LYS A 179 11.63 6.70 1.79
N ASN A 180 11.92 7.06 3.03
CA ASN A 180 10.93 7.49 4.01
C ASN A 180 10.98 9.02 4.10
N TYR A 181 9.91 9.69 3.68
CA TYR A 181 9.87 11.15 3.63
C TYR A 181 9.74 11.81 5.00
N ARG A 182 9.04 11.16 5.95
CA ARG A 182 8.92 11.62 7.34
C ARG A 182 10.28 11.80 8.00
N LYS A 183 11.16 10.82 7.80
CA LYS A 183 12.50 10.79 8.41
C LYS A 183 13.59 11.35 7.50
N ASN A 184 13.24 11.69 6.25
CA ASN A 184 14.19 12.02 5.19
C ASN A 184 15.35 11.02 5.09
N THR A 185 15.04 9.73 5.17
CA THR A 185 16.04 8.65 5.13
C THR A 185 15.86 7.80 3.89
N ILE A 186 16.97 7.30 3.35
CA ILE A 186 16.99 6.33 2.25
C ILE A 186 17.67 5.07 2.77
N LYS A 187 16.97 3.94 2.67
CA LYS A 187 17.50 2.61 2.98
C LYS A 187 17.79 1.87 1.68
N LYS A 188 18.94 1.20 1.61
CA LYS A 188 19.18 0.17 0.61
C LYS A 188 18.35 -1.05 0.99
N ILE A 189 17.64 -1.60 0.03
CA ILE A 189 16.82 -2.80 0.17
C ILE A 189 17.13 -3.72 -1.01
N ASP A 190 16.65 -4.95 -0.93
CA ASP A 190 16.74 -5.91 -2.01
C ASP A 190 15.45 -6.73 -2.06
N LEU A 191 14.45 -6.20 -2.77
CA LEU A 191 13.14 -6.85 -2.88
C LEU A 191 12.88 -7.20 -4.34
N VAL A 192 12.74 -8.50 -4.63
CA VAL A 192 12.40 -9.00 -5.97
C VAL A 192 10.92 -9.33 -5.98
N TYR A 193 10.16 -8.58 -6.78
CA TYR A 193 8.74 -8.78 -6.96
C TYR A 193 8.48 -9.61 -8.21
N LYS A 194 7.68 -10.67 -8.04
CA LYS A 194 7.26 -11.61 -9.09
C LYS A 194 5.76 -11.44 -9.34
N PHE A 195 5.34 -11.53 -10.60
CA PHE A 195 3.94 -11.46 -10.99
C PHE A 195 3.23 -12.80 -10.74
N GLU A 196 2.02 -12.73 -10.21
CA GLU A 196 1.09 -13.84 -10.07
C GLU A 196 -0.24 -13.45 -10.72
N LEU A 197 -0.70 -14.27 -11.67
CA LEU A 197 -1.97 -14.06 -12.34
C LEU A 197 -3.14 -14.29 -11.37
N ASP A 198 -4.07 -13.33 -11.31
CA ASP A 198 -5.34 -13.48 -10.60
C ASP A 198 -6.41 -12.59 -11.23
N GLU A 199 -7.54 -13.18 -11.60
CA GLU A 199 -8.69 -12.46 -12.19
C GLU A 199 -9.52 -11.70 -11.15
N ASN A 200 -9.30 -11.95 -9.86
CA ASN A 200 -10.04 -11.32 -8.76
C ASN A 200 -9.40 -10.03 -8.26
N VAL A 201 -8.46 -9.44 -9.02
CA VAL A 201 -7.91 -8.12 -8.71
C VAL A 201 -9.04 -7.10 -8.72
N PRO A 202 -9.25 -6.37 -7.62
CA PRO A 202 -10.39 -5.48 -7.49
C PRO A 202 -10.25 -4.30 -8.46
N ASN A 203 -11.36 -3.94 -9.11
CA ASN A 203 -11.44 -2.73 -9.91
C ASN A 203 -11.67 -1.53 -8.98
N ILE A 204 -10.62 -0.75 -8.75
CA ILE A 204 -10.61 0.37 -7.79
C ILE A 204 -10.29 1.66 -8.55
N GLU A 205 -11.09 2.70 -8.29
CA GLU A 205 -10.87 4.02 -8.87
C GLU A 205 -9.58 4.66 -8.34
N ASN A 206 -8.75 5.17 -9.25
CA ASN A 206 -7.59 5.97 -8.92
C ASN A 206 -7.99 7.41 -8.54
N LYS A 207 -8.24 7.61 -7.26
CA LYS A 207 -8.55 8.94 -6.70
C LYS A 207 -7.40 9.95 -6.76
N PHE A 208 -6.18 9.55 -7.11
CA PHE A 208 -5.09 10.52 -7.26
C PHE A 208 -5.18 11.27 -8.60
N LEU A 209 -6.05 10.83 -9.52
CA LEU A 209 -6.36 11.53 -10.77
C LEU A 209 -7.37 12.66 -10.55
N ASN A 210 -8.33 12.46 -9.64
CA ASN A 210 -9.44 13.37 -9.36
C ASN A 210 -9.33 13.81 -7.89
N ASP A 211 -9.02 15.08 -7.63
CA ASP A 211 -8.99 15.69 -6.28
C ASP A 211 -7.71 15.59 -5.43
N TRP A 212 -6.56 15.24 -6.01
CA TRP A 212 -5.26 15.38 -5.31
C TRP A 212 -4.71 16.82 -5.37
N ARG A 213 -5.44 17.78 -4.80
CA ARG A 213 -4.99 19.15 -4.55
C ARG A 213 -4.57 19.37 -3.09
#